data_AF-A0A7C0W2B9-F1
#
_entry.id   AF-A0A7C0W2B9-F1
#
_cell.length_a   1.000
_cell.length_b   1.000
_cell.length_c   1.000
_cell.angle_alpha   90.00
_cell.angle_beta   90.00
_cell.angle_gamma   90.00
#
_symmetry.space_group_name_H-M   'P 1'
#
loop_
_entity.id
_entity.type
_entity.pdbx_description
1 polymer ?
#
loop_
_entity_poly.entity_id
_entity_poly.type
_entity_poly.pdbx_seq_one_letter_code
_entity_poly.pdbx_strand_id
1 'polypeptide(L)'
;MVIPGMVKTDFYRDIKVSRKLTKDLQSLPYALEAFSVPIEEVGKWCADIAARESGKDTGKTYSLLRGTRLIRGIGWMMWYRLSDKMK
;
A
#
# COMPACT_ATOMS: atom_id res chain seq x y z
N MET A 1 -13.83 8.48 2.48
CA MET A 1 -12.81 8.12 1.46
C MET A 1 -12.07 6.88 1.90
N VAL A 2 -11.86 5.91 1.01
CA VAL A 2 -11.15 4.65 1.28
C VAL A 2 -9.72 4.78 0.74
N ILE A 3 -8.72 4.58 1.60
CA ILE A 3 -7.29 4.56 1.24
C ILE A 3 -6.78 3.14 1.52
N PRO A 4 -6.69 2.27 0.50
CA PRO A 4 -6.29 0.88 0.70
C PRO A 4 -4.77 0.72 0.94
N GLY A 5 -3.97 1.76 0.66
CA GLY A 5 -2.51 1.65 0.60
C GLY A 5 -2.04 1.15 -0.76
N MET A 6 -0.85 0.54 -0.81
CA MET A 6 -0.41 -0.17 -2.02
C MET A 6 -1.18 -1.48 -2.13
N VAL A 7 -1.67 -1.82 -3.31
CA VAL A 7 -2.42 -3.07 -3.54
C VAL A 7 -1.71 -3.80 -4.66
N LYS A 8 -1.28 -5.05 -4.43
CA LYS A 8 -0.51 -5.77 -5.45
C LYS A 8 -1.42 -6.20 -6.60
N THR A 9 -1.55 -5.34 -7.60
CA THR A 9 -2.31 -5.59 -8.82
C THR A 9 -1.39 -5.64 -10.04
N ASP A 10 -1.96 -6.01 -11.18
CA ASP A 10 -1.32 -5.97 -12.50
C ASP A 10 -0.89 -4.56 -12.92
N PHE A 11 -1.44 -3.50 -12.31
CA PHE A 11 -0.99 -2.11 -12.46
C PHE A 11 0.54 -1.96 -12.33
N TYR A 12 1.17 -2.76 -11.46
CA TYR A 12 2.60 -2.67 -11.18
C TYR A 12 3.51 -3.39 -12.18
N ARG A 13 2.95 -4.14 -13.16
CA ARG A 13 3.75 -4.94 -14.11
C ARG A 13 4.49 -4.07 -15.12
N ASP A 14 3.82 -3.06 -15.67
CA ASP A 14 4.33 -2.24 -16.78
C ASP A 14 4.28 -0.73 -16.47
N ILE A 15 4.71 -0.35 -15.27
CA ILE A 15 4.72 1.08 -14.87
C ILE A 15 5.76 1.84 -15.69
N LYS A 16 5.28 2.86 -16.40
CA LYS A 16 6.13 3.86 -17.06
C LYS A 16 6.46 4.97 -16.07
N VAL A 17 7.75 5.19 -15.86
CA VAL A 17 8.25 6.29 -15.01
C VAL A 17 9.10 7.25 -15.83
N SER A 18 9.24 8.48 -15.35
CA SER A 18 10.17 9.43 -15.96
C SER A 18 11.63 8.95 -15.83
N ARG A 19 12.52 9.42 -16.71
CA ARG A 19 13.94 9.05 -16.69
C ARG A 19 14.62 9.27 -15.33
N LYS A 20 14.17 10.29 -14.59
CA LYS A 20 14.68 10.61 -13.24
C LYS A 20 14.36 9.51 -12.21
N LEU A 21 13.25 8.80 -12.39
CA LEU A 21 12.72 7.80 -11.47
C LEU A 21 13.04 6.36 -11.90
N THR A 22 13.67 6.16 -13.06
CA THR A 22 14.02 4.81 -13.57
C THR A 22 14.88 4.01 -12.59
N LYS A 23 15.78 4.69 -11.86
CA LYS A 23 16.60 4.06 -10.82
C LYS A 23 15.76 3.57 -9.63
N ASP A 24 14.70 4.29 -9.29
CA ASP A 24 13.85 4.00 -8.12
C ASP A 24 12.86 2.87 -8.41
N LEU A 25 12.63 2.56 -9.70
CA LEU A 25 11.78 1.45 -10.11
C LEU A 25 12.29 0.09 -9.60
N GLN A 26 13.61 -0.05 -9.41
CA GLN A 26 14.22 -1.25 -8.82
C GLN A 26 13.79 -1.47 -7.37
N SER A 27 13.40 -0.40 -6.66
CA SER A 27 12.92 -0.46 -5.27
C SER A 27 11.43 -0.82 -5.16
N LEU A 28 10.69 -0.79 -6.27
CA LEU A 28 9.25 -1.03 -6.29
C LEU A 28 8.83 -2.42 -5.75
N PRO A 29 9.51 -3.54 -6.09
CA PRO A 29 9.15 -4.85 -5.54
C PRO A 29 9.24 -4.90 -4.01
N TYR A 30 10.24 -4.23 -3.44
CA TYR A 30 10.43 -4.16 -1.99
C TYR A 30 9.37 -3.29 -1.31
N ALA A 31 8.99 -2.17 -1.93
CA ALA A 31 7.88 -1.34 -1.45
C ALA A 31 6.55 -2.11 -1.49
N LEU A 32 6.31 -2.88 -2.55
CA LEU A 32 5.16 -3.77 -2.65
C LEU A 32 5.20 -4.86 -1.57
N GLU A 33 6.34 -5.50 -1.34
CA GLU A 33 6.45 -6.50 -0.27
C GLU A 33 6.19 -5.90 1.12
N ALA A 34 6.73 -4.70 1.39
CA ALA A 34 6.60 -4.04 2.69
C ALA A 34 5.19 -3.53 2.99
N PHE A 35 4.52 -2.93 1.99
CA PHE A 35 3.30 -2.15 2.20
C PHE A 35 2.06 -2.68 1.48
N SER A 36 2.18 -3.71 0.63
CA SER A 36 1.01 -4.19 -0.11
C SER A 36 -0.05 -4.78 0.82
N VAL A 37 -1.30 -4.50 0.46
CA VAL A 37 -2.49 -5.12 1.01
C VAL A 37 -3.07 -6.06 -0.05
N PRO A 38 -3.46 -7.29 0.31
CA PRO A 38 -4.16 -8.19 -0.60
C PRO A 38 -5.47 -7.58 -1.10
N ILE A 39 -5.78 -7.77 -2.39
CA ILE A 39 -6.98 -7.18 -3.01
C ILE A 39 -8.26 -7.71 -2.36
N GLU A 40 -8.25 -8.95 -1.87
CA GLU A 40 -9.37 -9.59 -1.18
C GLU A 40 -9.67 -8.89 0.16
N GLU A 41 -8.62 -8.47 0.89
CA GLU A 41 -8.77 -7.73 2.14
C GLU A 41 -9.33 -6.32 1.88
N VAL A 42 -8.86 -5.66 0.81
CA VAL A 42 -9.40 -4.37 0.36
C VAL A 42 -10.88 -4.50 0.02
N GLY A 43 -11.26 -5.53 -0.76
CA GLY A 43 -12.64 -5.78 -1.16
C GLY A 43 -13.55 -6.02 0.04
N LYS A 44 -13.16 -6.90 0.96
CA LYS A 44 -13.90 -7.16 2.20
C LYS A 44 -14.13 -5.88 2.99
N TRP A 45 -13.08 -5.07 3.16
CA TRP A 45 -13.17 -3.85 3.94
C TRP A 45 -14.01 -2.76 3.29
N CYS A 46 -13.96 -2.64 1.96
CA CYS A 46 -14.86 -1.76 1.22
C CYS A 46 -16.33 -2.17 1.43
N ALA A 47 -16.63 -3.47 1.37
CA ALA A 47 -17.97 -3.99 1.66
C ALA A 47 -18.40 -3.68 3.10
N ASP A 48 -17.52 -3.88 4.09
CA ASP A 48 -17.78 -3.58 5.49
C ASP A 48 -18.08 -2.09 5.73
N ILE A 49 -17.40 -1.18 5.02
CA ILE A 49 -17.67 0.27 5.10
C ILE A 49 -19.02 0.60 4.44
N ALA A 50 -19.30 0.01 3.27
CA ALA A 50 -20.54 0.25 2.54
C ALA A 50 -21.77 -0.27 3.29
N ALA A 51 -21.62 -1.31 4.11
CA ALA A 51 -22.69 -1.88 4.93
C ALA A 51 -23.01 -1.07 6.20
N ARG A 52 -22.24 -0.02 6.53
CA ARG A 52 -22.50 0.81 7.71
C ARG A 52 -23.73 1.68 7.53
N GLU A 53 -24.33 2.03 8.66
CA GLU A 53 -25.46 2.96 8.71
C GLU A 53 -25.09 4.30 8.05
N SER A 54 -25.87 4.67 7.03
CA SER A 54 -25.67 5.93 6.30
C SER A 54 -25.82 7.13 7.23
N GLY A 55 -25.01 8.17 7.01
CA GLY A 55 -25.05 9.41 7.79
C GLY A 55 -24.33 9.38 9.15
N LYS A 56 -24.05 8.21 9.71
CA LYS A 56 -23.39 8.10 11.04
C LYS A 56 -21.87 8.34 10.97
N ASP A 57 -21.23 7.81 9.94
CA ASP A 57 -19.78 7.82 9.78
C ASP A 57 -19.31 8.40 8.43
N THR A 58 -20.08 9.34 7.87
CA THR A 58 -19.77 10.01 6.61
C THR A 58 -18.63 11.02 6.75
N GLY A 59 -17.98 11.39 5.64
CA GLY A 59 -16.86 12.35 5.63
C GLY A 59 -15.53 11.84 6.19
N LYS A 60 -15.50 10.63 6.77
CA LYS A 60 -14.28 10.04 7.35
C LYS A 60 -13.36 9.45 6.28
N THR A 61 -12.06 9.52 6.57
CA THR A 61 -11.02 8.80 5.82
C THR A 61 -10.73 7.50 6.53
N TYR A 62 -10.86 6.41 5.79
CA TYR A 62 -10.54 5.07 6.24
C TYR A 62 -9.22 4.68 5.56
N SER A 63 -8.20 4.31 6.34
CA SER A 63 -6.93 3.79 5.80
C SER A 63 -6.68 2.35 6.27
N LEU A 64 -6.32 1.45 5.34
CA LEU A 64 -5.83 0.10 5.66
C LEU A 64 -4.33 0.08 6.01
N LEU A 65 -3.61 1.15 5.67
CA LEU A 65 -2.20 1.33 6.00
C LEU A 65 -2.09 2.04 7.35
N ARG A 66 -2.32 1.32 8.45
CA ARG A 66 -2.28 1.85 9.82
C ARG A 66 -1.76 0.83 10.83
N GLY A 67 -1.39 1.31 12.02
CA GLY A 67 -0.99 0.47 13.16
C GLY A 67 0.21 -0.44 12.85
N THR A 68 0.10 -1.71 13.24
CA THR A 68 1.17 -2.70 13.09
C THR A 68 1.59 -2.92 11.64
N ARG A 69 0.66 -2.82 10.68
CA ARG A 69 0.99 -2.94 9.26
C ARG A 69 1.93 -1.83 8.80
N LEU A 70 1.67 -0.58 9.20
CA LEU A 70 2.52 0.56 8.88
C LEU A 70 3.90 0.39 9.51
N ILE A 71 3.95 0.05 10.80
CA ILE A 71 5.20 -0.16 11.54
C ILE A 71 6.03 -1.28 10.89
N ARG A 72 5.40 -2.40 10.55
CA ARG A 72 6.05 -3.54 9.88
C ARG A 72 6.61 -3.14 8.52
N GLY A 73 5.85 -2.39 7.72
CA GLY A 73 6.31 -1.90 6.42
C GLY A 73 7.52 -0.96 6.54
N ILE A 74 7.51 -0.05 7.52
CA ILE A 74 8.67 0.81 7.81
C ILE A 74 9.89 -0.04 8.19
N GLY A 75 9.71 -1.04 9.06
CA GLY A 75 10.78 -1.96 9.46
C GLY A 75 11.39 -2.70 8.26
N TRP A 76 10.56 -3.22 7.36
CA TRP A 76 11.03 -3.86 6.12
C TRP A 76 11.82 -2.91 5.23
N MET A 77 11.32 -1.68 5.04
CA MET A 77 12.04 -0.68 4.23
C MET A 77 13.41 -0.34 4.82
N MET A 78 13.49 -0.18 6.15
CA MET A 78 14.76 0.04 6.84
C MET A 78 15.70 -1.14 6.64
N TRP A 79 15.21 -2.38 6.81
CA TRP A 79 16.00 -3.59 6.59
C TRP A 79 16.54 -3.71 5.17
N TYR A 80 15.69 -3.45 4.16
CA TYR A 80 16.11 -3.50 2.75
C TYR A 80 17.17 -2.45 2.43
N ARG A 81 17.08 -1.26 3.02
CA ARG A 81 18.11 -0.23 2.90
C ARG A 81 19.42 -0.64 3.57
N LEU A 82 19.35 -1.23 4.77
CA LEU A 82 20.54 -1.72 5.49
C LEU A 82 21.20 -2.92 4.79
N SER A 83 20.41 -3.73 4.08
CA SER A 83 20.90 -4.90 3.32
C SER A 83 21.39 -4.54 1.91
N ASP A 84 21.50 -3.26 1.57
CA ASP A 84 21.88 -2.74 0.25
C ASP A 84 20.99 -3.24 -0.91
N LYS A 85 19.76 -3.68 -0.58
CA LYS A 85 18.75 -4.15 -1.54
C LYS A 85 18.02 -2.99 -2.23
N MET A 86 18.06 -1.80 -1.64
CA MET A 86 17.52 -0.55 -2.19
C MET A 86 18.58 0.54 -2.07
N LYS A 87 18.76 1.33 -3.13
CA LYS A 87 19.69 2.48 -3.17
C LYS A 87 18.97 3.81 -2.98
#